data_AF-A0A1V5CWN5-F1
#
_entry.id   AF-A0A1V5CWN5-F1
#
_cell.length_a   1.000
_cell.length_b   1.000
_cell.length_c   1.000
_cell.angle_alpha   90.00
_cell.angle_beta   90.00
_cell.angle_gamma   90.00
#
_symmetry.space_group_name_H-M   'P 1'
#
loop_
_entity.id
_entity.type
_entity.pdbx_description
1 polymer ?
#
loop_
_entity_poly.entity_id
_entity_poly.type
_entity_poly.pdbx_seq_one_letter_code
_entity_poly.pdbx_strand_id
1 'polypeptide(L)'
;MDTLNPSLNPRVSTIGGTPPLDPTTDGLSADSIRALLPFSRILHYSDSEEVIVSGAESRYLYYVEKGTLEVSHTIDDTRIVVAIIGPASFFGEIGFFDGTSRVRDIRAAEDSVIRVFDTESLNNLRQENPVLYGDFVTAMARSICGKFRRILEEREPLTAYAASLSTGHRAFKEAKPIPFGLLHTQEWQFINRLVEDFKASFFDLSYQLQKDSGSETPDHLQTQCFHVMDAFNDRLQQTALLLKDSEAADYLWGYAFKEIFPYFMRSRFAERAYYKPRGYAGDFQMMEMIYSNQPAGDGKLGKLMDAWCLESAAARAVRGRRVFLKEQLEMLCEKKRNGQNPIRIMNLACGSNRELFDFLSTCPYTELVTALCIDADAQALEYTNRHVNVVPHSASVRLMSDNVVRWALGRMRHNFGLQDIIYSAGLTDYLDDRVCAALVSRCHGHLEEGGVLILGNFGYKNHNKVFLDQVLQWKLIHRTEEDLKGIFAKTPFGADIEITAEENGVNLFAIAVKTK
;
A
#
# COMPACT_ATOMS: atom_id res chain seq x y z
N MET A 1 21.57 58.48 24.36
CA MET A 1 21.82 58.31 25.80
C MET A 1 20.95 57.17 26.31
N ASP A 2 21.40 55.94 26.47
CA ASP A 2 22.59 55.23 26.03
C ASP A 2 22.34 53.76 26.35
N THR A 3 22.42 52.93 25.31
CA THR A 3 23.18 51.68 25.25
C THR A 3 23.19 50.74 26.47
N LEU A 4 22.84 49.48 26.23
CA LEU A 4 23.72 48.36 26.59
C LEU A 4 23.41 47.14 25.72
N ASN A 5 24.37 46.87 24.84
CA ASN A 5 24.55 45.68 24.04
C ASN A 5 25.24 44.60 24.91
N PRO A 6 25.05 43.31 24.62
CA PRO A 6 26.25 42.50 24.44
C PRO A 6 26.15 41.60 23.21
N SER A 7 27.05 41.90 22.29
CA SER A 7 27.57 41.04 21.23
C SER A 7 28.17 39.75 21.78
N LEU A 8 27.80 38.61 21.22
CA LEU A 8 28.68 37.44 21.10
C LEU A 8 28.42 36.77 19.75
N ASN A 9 29.40 36.93 18.88
CA ASN A 9 29.49 36.38 17.55
C ASN A 9 30.68 35.42 17.56
N PRO A 10 30.53 34.11 17.31
CA PRO A 10 31.64 33.30 16.87
C PRO A 10 31.55 33.11 15.36
N ARG A 11 32.60 33.60 14.69
CA ARG A 11 32.92 33.42 13.28
C ARG A 11 32.69 31.97 12.83
N VAL A 12 31.73 31.75 11.93
CA VAL A 12 31.72 30.54 11.10
C VAL A 12 32.68 30.79 9.96
N SER A 13 33.88 30.23 10.08
CA SER A 13 34.82 30.07 8.99
C SER A 13 34.15 29.31 7.85
N THR A 14 34.13 29.91 6.67
CA THR A 14 33.88 29.24 5.40
C THR A 14 34.95 28.17 5.19
N ILE A 15 34.62 26.92 5.55
CA ILE A 15 35.37 25.74 5.14
C ILE A 15 34.81 25.32 3.78
N GLY A 16 35.73 25.09 2.84
CA GLY A 16 35.47 24.94 1.42
C GLY A 16 34.33 23.98 1.08
N GLY A 17 33.53 24.38 0.08
CA GLY A 17 32.60 23.48 -0.56
C GLY A 17 33.37 22.25 -1.07
N THR A 18 33.02 21.09 -0.56
CA THR A 18 33.34 19.81 -1.19
C THR A 18 32.80 19.86 -2.63
N PRO A 19 33.62 19.52 -3.64
CA PRO A 19 33.13 19.44 -5.01
C PRO A 19 32.00 18.40 -5.08
N PRO A 20 31.05 18.56 -6.03
CA PRO A 20 30.00 17.57 -6.21
C PRO A 20 30.62 16.21 -6.47
N LEU A 21 30.25 15.21 -5.67
CA LEU A 21 30.66 13.83 -5.83
C LEU A 21 30.10 13.31 -7.15
N ASP A 22 30.97 12.74 -7.98
CA ASP A 22 30.60 12.06 -9.22
C ASP A 22 29.62 10.91 -8.89
N PRO A 23 28.39 10.93 -9.41
CA PRO A 23 27.34 9.97 -9.02
C PRO A 23 27.60 8.52 -9.46
N THR A 24 28.75 8.26 -10.08
CA THR A 24 29.06 7.01 -10.77
C THR A 24 29.99 6.04 -10.01
N THR A 25 30.51 6.40 -8.83
CA THR A 25 31.62 5.66 -8.16
C THR A 25 31.42 5.32 -6.68
N ASP A 26 30.17 5.26 -6.20
CA ASP A 26 29.85 4.98 -4.77
C ASP A 26 30.59 5.89 -3.76
N GLY A 27 31.08 7.06 -4.21
CA GLY A 27 31.79 8.03 -3.39
C GLY A 27 33.31 7.84 -3.28
N LEU A 28 33.92 6.96 -4.07
CA LEU A 28 35.38 6.81 -4.20
C LEU A 28 35.93 7.62 -5.38
N SER A 29 37.13 8.19 -5.24
CA SER A 29 37.80 8.83 -6.37
C SER A 29 38.27 7.78 -7.40
N ALA A 30 38.41 8.18 -8.67
CA ALA A 30 38.94 7.30 -9.71
C ALA A 30 40.36 6.78 -9.39
N ASP A 31 41.16 7.57 -8.66
CA ASP A 31 42.48 7.15 -8.16
C ASP A 31 42.37 6.08 -7.07
N SER A 32 41.43 6.25 -6.14
CA SER A 32 41.14 5.25 -5.09
C SER A 32 40.69 3.93 -5.71
N ILE A 33 39.82 3.96 -6.72
CA ILE A 33 39.38 2.76 -7.44
C ILE A 33 40.58 2.08 -8.10
N ARG A 34 41.41 2.83 -8.85
CA ARG A 34 42.63 2.27 -9.47
C ARG A 34 43.57 1.62 -8.46
N ALA A 35 43.69 2.19 -7.27
CA ALA A 35 44.52 1.65 -6.20
C ALA A 35 43.92 0.40 -5.53
N LEU A 36 42.60 0.17 -5.65
CA LEU A 36 41.92 -1.03 -5.12
C LEU A 36 42.04 -2.23 -6.06
N LEU A 37 42.06 -2.01 -7.39
CA LEU A 37 42.06 -3.10 -8.38
C LEU A 37 43.17 -4.16 -8.17
N PRO A 38 44.41 -3.83 -7.76
CA PRO A 38 45.46 -4.82 -7.51
C PRO A 38 45.12 -5.86 -6.43
N PHE A 39 44.21 -5.53 -5.50
CA PHE A 39 43.78 -6.44 -4.42
C PHE A 39 42.66 -7.39 -4.82
N SER A 40 42.21 -7.35 -6.09
CA SER A 40 41.05 -8.11 -6.58
C SER A 40 41.44 -9.16 -7.62
N ARG A 41 40.63 -10.23 -7.72
CA ARG A 41 40.68 -11.17 -8.85
C ARG A 41 39.79 -10.69 -10.00
N ILE A 42 40.20 -10.97 -11.23
CA ILE A 42 39.45 -10.62 -12.44
C ILE A 42 38.62 -11.82 -12.89
N LEU A 43 37.35 -11.60 -13.16
CA LEU A 43 36.45 -12.55 -13.81
C LEU A 43 35.90 -11.94 -15.10
N HIS A 44 35.87 -12.75 -16.15
CA HIS A 44 35.32 -12.38 -17.45
C HIS A 44 34.03 -13.16 -17.66
N TYR A 45 33.00 -12.45 -18.11
CA TYR A 45 31.70 -13.02 -18.44
C TYR A 45 31.33 -12.60 -19.85
N SER A 46 30.88 -13.54 -20.66
CA SER A 46 30.34 -13.27 -21.99
C SER A 46 28.92 -12.73 -21.87
N ASP A 47 28.41 -12.05 -22.90
CA ASP A 47 26.98 -11.75 -23.01
C ASP A 47 26.17 -12.99 -22.63
N SER A 48 25.17 -12.80 -21.78
CA SER A 48 24.19 -13.81 -21.44
C SER A 48 24.74 -14.95 -20.57
N GLU A 49 25.94 -14.82 -20.01
CA GLU A 49 26.52 -15.73 -19.03
C GLU A 49 26.02 -15.44 -17.61
N GLU A 50 25.73 -16.49 -16.82
CA GLU A 50 25.31 -16.34 -15.43
C GLU A 50 26.49 -16.03 -14.51
N VAL A 51 26.30 -15.03 -13.65
CA VAL A 51 27.25 -14.70 -12.58
C VAL A 51 26.88 -15.54 -11.37
N ILE A 52 27.58 -16.66 -11.18
CA ILE A 52 27.35 -17.57 -10.07
C ILE A 52 27.73 -16.88 -8.75
N VAL A 53 26.76 -16.73 -7.85
CA VAL A 53 26.95 -16.24 -6.47
C VAL A 53 26.39 -17.28 -5.52
N SER A 54 27.12 -18.37 -5.28
CA SER A 54 26.61 -19.51 -4.50
C SER A 54 27.43 -19.82 -3.24
N GLY A 55 26.74 -20.20 -2.16
CA GLY A 55 27.33 -20.80 -0.96
C GLY A 55 28.42 -19.96 -0.29
N ALA A 56 29.66 -20.46 -0.29
CA ALA A 56 30.82 -19.82 0.33
C ALA A 56 31.22 -18.47 -0.32
N GLU A 57 30.81 -18.24 -1.57
CA GLU A 57 31.06 -17.00 -2.31
C GLU A 57 30.08 -15.87 -1.94
N SER A 58 29.12 -16.14 -1.05
CA SER A 58 28.24 -15.14 -0.42
C SER A 58 28.98 -14.02 0.32
N ARG A 59 30.26 -14.22 0.60
CA ARG A 59 31.16 -13.29 1.30
C ARG A 59 32.12 -12.58 0.36
N TYR A 60 31.74 -12.42 -0.91
CA TYR A 60 32.51 -11.64 -1.88
C TYR A 60 31.82 -10.32 -2.20
N LEU A 61 32.66 -9.31 -2.39
CA LEU A 61 32.25 -8.03 -2.93
C LEU A 61 32.70 -7.96 -4.39
N TYR A 62 31.83 -7.45 -5.24
CA TYR A 62 32.06 -7.39 -6.67
C TYR A 62 32.06 -5.94 -7.14
N TYR A 63 32.86 -5.66 -8.18
CA TYR A 63 32.93 -4.36 -8.85
C TYR A 63 32.89 -4.56 -10.36
N VAL A 64 31.98 -3.85 -11.04
CA VAL A 64 31.87 -3.92 -12.50
C VAL A 64 32.90 -2.97 -13.11
N GLU A 65 34.00 -3.51 -13.62
CA GLU A 65 35.02 -2.71 -14.31
C GLU A 65 34.56 -2.33 -15.72
N LYS A 66 33.90 -3.25 -16.42
CA LYS A 66 33.35 -3.05 -17.77
C LYS A 66 32.09 -3.89 -17.95
N GLY A 67 31.17 -3.40 -18.77
CA GLY A 67 29.94 -4.10 -19.13
C GLY A 67 28.78 -3.77 -18.18
N THR A 68 27.68 -4.51 -18.33
CA THR A 68 26.45 -4.33 -17.57
C THR A 68 25.92 -5.69 -17.13
N LEU A 69 25.38 -5.74 -15.91
CA LEU A 69 24.80 -6.94 -15.34
C LEU A 69 23.30 -6.75 -15.13
N GLU A 70 22.53 -7.77 -15.45
CA GLU A 70 21.11 -7.87 -15.20
C GLU A 70 20.86 -8.70 -13.94
N VAL A 71 20.17 -8.11 -12.98
CA VAL A 71 19.65 -8.82 -11.80
C VAL A 71 18.20 -9.17 -12.08
N SER A 72 17.83 -10.42 -11.88
CA SER A 72 16.50 -10.93 -12.15
C SER A 72 15.99 -11.87 -11.05
N HIS A 73 14.71 -12.19 -11.10
CA HIS A 73 14.09 -13.20 -10.25
C HIS A 73 13.13 -14.02 -11.09
N THR A 74 13.25 -15.35 -11.02
CA THR A 74 12.36 -16.26 -11.73
C THR A 74 11.18 -16.64 -10.83
N ILE A 75 9.95 -16.32 -11.27
CA ILE A 75 8.70 -16.78 -10.64
C ILE A 75 7.94 -17.56 -11.71
N ASP A 76 7.58 -18.81 -11.42
CA ASP A 76 6.77 -19.66 -12.31
C ASP A 76 7.27 -19.63 -13.78
N ASP A 77 8.56 -19.95 -13.97
CA ASP A 77 9.28 -19.95 -15.26
C ASP A 77 9.34 -18.59 -16.01
N THR A 78 8.90 -17.49 -15.39
CA THR A 78 9.00 -16.14 -15.93
C THR A 78 10.12 -15.37 -15.26
N ARG A 79 11.13 -14.97 -16.04
CA ARG A 79 12.26 -14.15 -15.57
C ARG A 79 11.85 -12.68 -15.49
N ILE A 80 11.90 -12.11 -14.29
CA ILE A 80 11.59 -10.70 -14.04
C ILE A 80 12.89 -9.96 -13.76
N VAL A 81 13.26 -9.01 -14.63
CA VAL A 81 14.42 -8.12 -14.40
C VAL A 81 14.07 -7.12 -13.30
N VAL A 82 14.87 -7.12 -12.23
CA VAL A 82 14.63 -6.30 -11.03
C VAL A 82 15.59 -5.14 -10.88
N ALA A 83 16.78 -5.22 -11.50
CA ALA A 83 17.76 -4.13 -11.52
C ALA A 83 18.81 -4.36 -12.62
N ILE A 84 19.45 -3.29 -13.08
CA ILE A 84 20.64 -3.33 -13.94
C ILE A 84 21.79 -2.70 -13.16
N ILE A 85 22.95 -3.35 -13.15
CA ILE A 85 24.19 -2.88 -12.51
C ILE A 85 25.14 -2.46 -13.63
N GLY A 86 25.46 -1.16 -13.66
CA GLY A 86 26.34 -0.58 -14.66
C GLY A 86 27.83 -0.63 -14.29
N PRO A 87 28.72 -0.19 -15.21
CA PRO A 87 30.14 -0.06 -14.92
C PRO A 87 30.38 0.93 -13.77
N ALA A 88 31.52 0.79 -13.12
CA ALA A 88 31.95 1.55 -11.95
C ALA A 88 31.08 1.39 -10.68
N SER A 89 30.25 0.35 -10.63
CA SER A 89 29.37 0.07 -9.49
C SER A 89 29.83 -1.11 -8.67
N PHE A 90 29.71 -1.02 -7.34
CA PHE A 90 29.86 -2.15 -6.43
C PHE A 90 28.54 -2.88 -6.19
N PHE A 91 28.62 -4.21 -6.04
CA PHE A 91 27.49 -5.05 -5.63
C PHE A 91 27.94 -6.23 -4.76
N GLY A 92 26.99 -6.83 -4.03
CA GLY A 92 27.26 -7.92 -3.08
C GLY A 92 27.69 -7.44 -1.68
N GLU A 93 27.69 -6.13 -1.44
CA GLU A 93 28.18 -5.51 -0.21
C GLU A 93 27.41 -5.96 1.04
N ILE A 94 26.10 -6.15 0.94
CA ILE A 94 25.27 -6.57 2.08
C ILE A 94 25.67 -7.99 2.52
N GLY A 95 25.72 -8.94 1.56
CA GLY A 95 26.11 -10.32 1.84
C GLY A 95 27.56 -10.43 2.34
N PHE A 96 28.45 -9.58 1.82
CA PHE A 96 29.84 -9.49 2.27
C PHE A 96 29.93 -9.13 3.77
N PHE A 97 29.21 -8.11 4.24
CA PHE A 97 29.30 -7.63 5.62
C PHE A 97 28.40 -8.38 6.61
N ASP A 98 27.21 -8.81 6.20
CA ASP A 98 26.24 -9.46 7.09
C ASP A 98 26.37 -10.99 7.11
N GLY A 99 27.14 -11.57 6.19
CA GLY A 99 27.40 -13.00 6.09
C GLY A 99 26.22 -13.83 5.57
N THR A 100 25.17 -13.18 5.07
CA THR A 100 23.98 -13.79 4.48
C THR A 100 23.79 -13.31 3.04
N SER A 101 24.08 -14.17 2.05
CA SER A 101 23.72 -13.84 0.68
C SER A 101 22.21 -13.89 0.50
N ARG A 102 21.67 -12.77 0.02
CA ARG A 102 20.31 -12.64 -0.51
C ARG A 102 20.35 -12.45 -2.03
N VAL A 103 21.49 -12.73 -2.66
CA VAL A 103 21.75 -12.39 -4.05
C VAL A 103 20.81 -13.20 -4.95
N ARG A 104 20.18 -12.48 -5.86
CA ARG A 104 19.20 -12.96 -6.84
C ARG A 104 19.93 -13.49 -8.08
N ASP A 105 19.21 -13.99 -9.08
CA ASP A 105 19.82 -14.48 -10.33
C ASP A 105 20.48 -13.30 -11.08
N ILE A 106 21.82 -13.30 -11.20
CA ILE A 106 22.59 -12.27 -11.93
C ILE A 106 23.13 -12.84 -13.23
N ARG A 107 23.03 -12.07 -14.31
CA ARG A 107 23.54 -12.41 -15.64
C ARG A 107 24.28 -11.23 -16.26
N ALA A 108 25.31 -11.49 -17.05
CA ALA A 108 25.90 -10.45 -17.89
C ALA A 108 24.93 -10.09 -19.03
N ALA A 109 24.63 -8.81 -19.21
CA ALA A 109 23.79 -8.31 -20.32
C ALA A 109 24.61 -8.01 -21.59
N GLU A 110 25.94 -7.96 -21.43
CA GLU A 110 26.94 -7.82 -22.49
C GLU A 110 28.28 -8.35 -21.96
N ASP A 111 29.30 -8.49 -22.81
CA ASP A 111 30.65 -8.88 -22.39
C ASP A 111 31.17 -8.00 -21.25
N SER A 112 31.34 -8.60 -20.08
CA SER A 112 31.57 -7.92 -18.81
C SER A 112 32.86 -8.36 -18.14
N VAL A 113 33.51 -7.40 -17.47
CA VAL A 113 34.70 -7.63 -16.64
C VAL A 113 34.35 -7.24 -15.21
N ILE A 114 34.40 -8.22 -14.31
CA ILE A 114 34.05 -8.07 -12.90
C ILE A 114 35.31 -8.29 -12.05
N ARG A 115 35.54 -7.40 -11.10
CA ARG A 115 36.55 -7.57 -10.05
C ARG A 115 35.90 -8.13 -8.80
N VAL A 116 36.57 -9.09 -8.17
CA VAL A 116 36.07 -9.73 -6.95
C VAL A 116 37.06 -9.55 -5.80
N PHE A 117 36.53 -9.13 -4.67
CA PHE A 117 37.24 -8.94 -3.41
C PHE A 117 36.71 -9.93 -2.38
N ASP A 118 37.59 -10.74 -1.82
CA ASP A 118 37.27 -11.63 -0.72
C ASP A 118 37.74 -11.06 0.63
N THR A 119 37.54 -11.84 1.69
CA THR A 119 37.97 -11.43 3.04
C THR A 119 39.49 -11.29 3.15
N GLU A 120 40.27 -12.10 2.44
CA GLU A 120 41.72 -12.06 2.46
C GLU A 120 42.24 -10.84 1.68
N SER A 121 41.68 -10.54 0.51
CA SER A 121 41.91 -9.31 -0.27
C SER A 121 41.75 -8.06 0.59
N LEU A 122 40.68 -7.98 1.39
CA LEU A 122 40.47 -6.82 2.26
C LEU A 122 41.41 -6.80 3.47
N ASN A 123 41.79 -7.96 4.01
CA ASN A 123 42.80 -8.03 5.07
C ASN A 123 44.17 -7.58 4.58
N ASN A 124 44.55 -7.94 3.35
CA ASN A 124 45.80 -7.49 2.72
C ASN A 124 45.76 -5.99 2.44
N LEU A 125 44.65 -5.49 1.87
CA LEU A 125 44.43 -4.04 1.68
C LEU A 125 44.57 -3.28 3.01
N ARG A 126 43.98 -3.80 4.10
CA ARG A 126 44.08 -3.19 5.43
C ARG A 126 45.50 -3.16 5.96
N GLN A 127 46.32 -4.18 5.68
CA GLN A 127 47.71 -4.25 6.14
C GLN A 127 48.63 -3.35 5.30
N GLU A 128 48.47 -3.37 3.98
CA GLU A 128 49.36 -2.66 3.04
C GLU A 128 49.01 -1.17 2.92
N ASN A 129 47.72 -0.82 2.92
CA ASN A 129 47.25 0.55 2.80
C ASN A 129 46.03 0.83 3.70
N PRO A 130 46.25 1.05 5.01
CA PRO A 130 45.18 1.28 5.98
C PRO A 130 44.29 2.50 5.67
N VAL A 131 44.85 3.54 5.03
CA VAL A 131 44.12 4.75 4.65
C VAL A 131 43.13 4.43 3.53
N LEU A 132 43.60 3.77 2.47
CA LEU A 132 42.74 3.33 1.36
C LEU A 132 41.65 2.35 1.83
N TYR A 133 41.99 1.46 2.77
CA TYR A 133 41.01 0.59 3.41
C TYR A 133 39.93 1.39 4.15
N GLY A 134 40.31 2.41 4.92
CA GLY A 134 39.37 3.28 5.64
C GLY A 134 38.43 4.04 4.70
N ASP A 135 38.97 4.59 3.61
CA ASP A 135 38.18 5.27 2.57
C ASP A 135 37.19 4.32 1.90
N PHE A 136 37.67 3.12 1.56
CA PHE A 136 36.87 2.07 0.94
C PHE A 136 35.71 1.61 1.82
N VAL A 137 35.97 1.27 3.10
CA VAL A 137 34.91 0.87 4.05
C VAL A 137 33.91 2.01 4.27
N THR A 138 34.38 3.25 4.33
CA THR A 138 33.51 4.43 4.46
C THR A 138 32.60 4.59 3.23
N ALA A 139 33.13 4.39 2.03
CA ALA A 139 32.35 4.43 0.80
C ALA A 139 31.29 3.32 0.75
N MET A 140 31.65 2.09 1.13
CA MET A 140 30.70 0.97 1.21
C MET A 140 29.58 1.23 2.23
N ALA A 141 29.92 1.73 3.42
CA ALA A 141 28.93 2.09 4.44
C ALA A 141 27.97 3.19 3.92
N ARG A 142 28.49 4.20 3.22
CA ARG A 142 27.66 5.24 2.59
C ARG A 142 26.77 4.68 1.49
N SER A 143 27.27 3.80 0.64
CA SER A 143 26.48 3.15 -0.42
C SER A 143 25.33 2.33 0.20
N ILE A 144 25.61 1.52 1.23
CA ILE A 144 24.58 0.77 1.97
C ILE A 144 23.53 1.70 2.58
N CYS A 145 23.96 2.74 3.31
CA CYS A 145 23.03 3.73 3.89
C CYS A 145 22.21 4.46 2.81
N GLY A 146 22.80 4.77 1.65
CA GLY A 146 22.11 5.38 0.52
C GLY A 146 21.05 4.46 -0.07
N LYS A 147 21.35 3.17 -0.24
CA LYS A 147 20.39 2.15 -0.70
C LYS A 147 19.23 1.99 0.28
N PHE A 148 19.49 1.94 1.59
CA PHE A 148 18.42 1.95 2.61
C PHE A 148 17.59 3.23 2.60
N ARG A 149 18.23 4.39 2.42
CA ARG A 149 17.52 5.67 2.37
C ARG A 149 16.61 5.77 1.17
N ARG A 150 17.02 5.32 -0.02
CA ARG A 150 16.14 5.26 -1.21
C ARG A 150 14.90 4.39 -0.97
N ILE A 151 15.07 3.23 -0.33
CA ILE A 151 13.96 2.35 0.08
C ILE A 151 13.00 3.06 1.06
N LEU A 152 13.51 3.98 1.88
CA LEU A 152 12.72 4.77 2.82
C LEU A 152 12.10 6.03 2.18
N GLU A 153 12.81 6.70 1.26
CA GLU A 153 12.37 7.88 0.50
C GLU A 153 11.26 7.54 -0.49
N GLU A 154 11.30 6.36 -1.14
CA GLU A 154 10.17 5.82 -1.93
C GLU A 154 8.89 5.65 -1.09
N ARG A 155 9.04 5.50 0.24
CA ARG A 155 7.91 5.37 1.17
C ARG A 155 7.47 6.70 1.79
N GLU A 156 8.22 7.80 1.67
CA GLU A 156 7.82 9.08 2.29
C GLU A 156 6.48 9.61 1.76
N PRO A 157 6.23 9.67 0.43
CA PRO A 157 4.95 10.13 -0.11
C PRO A 157 3.77 9.27 0.37
N LEU A 158 3.98 7.95 0.39
CA LEU A 158 3.04 6.94 0.87
C LEU A 158 2.78 7.04 2.37
N THR A 159 3.81 7.26 3.18
CA THR A 159 3.70 7.41 4.63
C THR A 159 2.95 8.69 4.99
N ALA A 160 3.25 9.80 4.32
CA ALA A 160 2.52 11.05 4.48
C ALA A 160 1.07 10.94 4.03
N TYR A 161 0.81 10.21 2.94
CA TYR A 161 -0.54 9.91 2.47
C TYR A 161 -1.30 9.02 3.46
N ALA A 162 -0.72 7.91 3.90
CA ALA A 162 -1.29 7.03 4.92
C ALA A 162 -1.59 7.77 6.23
N ALA A 163 -0.69 8.67 6.67
CA ALA A 163 -0.94 9.53 7.81
C ALA A 163 -2.15 10.46 7.58
N SER A 164 -2.33 10.99 6.37
CA SER A 164 -3.51 11.80 6.02
C SER A 164 -4.82 11.02 5.99
N LEU A 165 -4.76 9.70 5.76
CA LEU A 165 -5.91 8.79 5.80
C LEU A 165 -6.18 8.23 7.20
N SER A 166 -5.24 8.38 8.15
CA SER A 166 -5.35 7.76 9.46
C SER A 166 -6.37 8.46 10.35
N THR A 167 -7.56 7.86 10.48
CA THR A 167 -8.65 8.30 11.35
C THR A 167 -8.49 7.72 12.76
N GLY A 168 -7.42 8.08 13.48
CA GLY A 168 -7.32 7.69 14.89
C GLY A 168 -5.94 7.79 15.53
N HIS A 169 -5.94 8.22 16.79
CA HIS A 169 -4.78 8.12 17.67
C HIS A 169 -4.64 6.68 18.18
N ARG A 170 -3.43 6.12 18.14
CA ARG A 170 -3.09 4.89 18.88
C ARG A 170 -3.26 5.16 20.38
N ALA A 171 -4.17 4.45 21.03
CA ALA A 171 -4.50 4.65 22.46
C ALA A 171 -3.60 3.86 23.43
N PHE A 172 -2.82 2.87 22.96
CA PHE A 172 -1.89 2.13 23.82
C PHE A 172 -0.49 2.73 23.72
N LYS A 173 -0.23 3.75 24.55
CA LYS A 173 1.13 4.26 24.78
C LYS A 173 1.85 3.48 25.89
N GLU A 174 1.10 2.98 26.87
CA GLU A 174 1.64 2.31 28.06
C GLU A 174 0.66 1.25 28.58
N ALA A 175 1.17 0.22 29.26
CA ALA A 175 0.35 -0.78 29.94
C ALA A 175 -0.34 -0.14 31.16
N LYS A 176 -1.67 -0.17 31.18
CA LYS A 176 -2.47 0.36 32.30
C LYS A 176 -3.00 -0.79 33.17
N PRO A 177 -2.99 -0.65 34.51
CA PRO A 177 -3.63 -1.63 35.38
C PRO A 177 -5.14 -1.68 35.13
N ILE A 178 -5.74 -2.85 35.33
CA ILE A 178 -7.19 -3.02 35.22
C ILE A 178 -7.86 -2.18 36.32
N PRO A 179 -8.84 -1.31 35.99
CA PRO A 179 -9.57 -0.52 36.98
C PRO A 179 -10.21 -1.37 38.06
N PHE A 180 -10.19 -0.87 39.30
CA PHE A 180 -10.84 -1.54 40.42
C PHE A 180 -12.35 -1.69 40.15
N GLY A 181 -12.87 -2.91 40.32
CA GLY A 181 -14.28 -3.21 40.07
C GLY A 181 -14.65 -3.51 38.62
N LEU A 182 -13.74 -3.38 37.64
CA LEU A 182 -14.04 -3.66 36.22
C LEU A 182 -14.64 -5.07 36.04
N LEU A 183 -14.07 -6.07 36.71
CA LEU A 183 -14.52 -7.46 36.59
C LEU A 183 -15.94 -7.73 37.14
N HIS A 184 -16.51 -6.78 37.87
CA HIS A 184 -17.86 -6.88 38.41
C HIS A 184 -18.89 -6.11 37.59
N THR A 185 -18.48 -5.39 36.53
CA THR A 185 -19.42 -4.60 35.73
C THR A 185 -20.19 -5.47 34.72
N GLN A 186 -21.32 -4.97 34.25
CA GLN A 186 -22.14 -5.69 33.25
C GLN A 186 -21.41 -5.77 31.90
N GLU A 187 -20.65 -4.73 31.56
CA GLU A 187 -19.84 -4.66 30.34
C GLU A 187 -18.77 -5.73 30.32
N TRP A 188 -18.07 -5.94 31.44
CA TRP A 188 -17.11 -7.04 31.57
C TRP A 188 -17.79 -8.39 31.40
N GLN A 189 -18.91 -8.63 32.10
CA GLN A 189 -19.62 -9.91 32.01
C GLN A 189 -20.08 -10.21 30.58
N PHE A 190 -20.56 -9.20 29.86
CA PHE A 190 -21.00 -9.33 28.48
C PHE A 190 -19.85 -9.70 27.55
N ILE A 191 -18.74 -8.95 27.62
CA ILE A 191 -17.58 -9.12 26.73
C ILE A 191 -16.81 -10.39 27.06
N ASN A 192 -16.63 -10.69 28.35
CA ASN A 192 -16.02 -11.95 28.76
C ASN A 192 -16.81 -13.14 28.23
N ARG A 193 -18.15 -13.11 28.33
CA ARG A 193 -18.98 -14.17 27.75
C ARG A 193 -18.84 -14.25 26.22
N LEU A 194 -18.80 -13.10 25.52
CA LEU A 194 -18.58 -13.07 24.07
C LEU A 194 -17.25 -13.75 23.68
N VAL A 195 -16.17 -13.44 24.40
CA VAL A 195 -14.83 -13.96 24.15
C VAL A 195 -14.77 -15.47 24.46
N GLU A 196 -15.28 -15.89 25.61
CA GLU A 196 -15.23 -17.29 26.03
C GLU A 196 -16.12 -18.18 25.15
N ASP A 197 -17.32 -17.74 24.77
CA ASP A 197 -18.20 -18.49 23.86
C ASP A 197 -17.57 -18.65 22.47
N PHE A 198 -16.92 -17.59 21.96
CA PHE A 198 -16.18 -17.63 20.70
C PHE A 198 -15.02 -18.64 20.77
N LYS A 199 -14.18 -18.54 21.81
CA LYS A 199 -13.05 -19.44 22.03
C LYS A 199 -13.47 -20.89 22.14
N ALA A 200 -14.53 -21.18 22.91
CA ALA A 200 -15.06 -22.53 23.06
C ALA A 200 -15.53 -23.08 21.70
N SER A 201 -16.32 -22.32 20.96
CA SER A 201 -16.82 -22.71 19.63
C SER A 201 -15.70 -22.94 18.62
N PHE A 202 -14.68 -22.06 18.63
CA PHE A 202 -13.51 -22.19 17.76
C PHE A 202 -12.58 -23.34 18.15
N PHE A 203 -12.48 -23.66 19.45
CA PHE A 203 -11.77 -24.83 19.92
C PHE A 203 -12.40 -26.12 19.37
N ASP A 204 -13.73 -26.25 19.51
CA ASP A 204 -14.47 -27.41 19.00
C ASP A 204 -14.37 -27.54 17.47
N LEU A 205 -14.51 -26.43 16.74
CA LEU A 205 -14.33 -26.39 15.30
C LEU A 205 -12.90 -26.80 14.91
N SER A 206 -11.89 -26.23 15.57
CA SER A 206 -10.48 -26.56 15.31
C SER A 206 -10.19 -28.03 15.59
N TYR A 207 -10.77 -28.60 16.66
CA TYR A 207 -10.59 -30.02 16.99
C TYR A 207 -11.21 -30.94 15.93
N GLN A 208 -12.40 -30.60 15.41
CA GLN A 208 -13.02 -31.34 14.31
C GLN A 208 -12.20 -31.25 13.02
N LEU A 209 -11.71 -30.05 12.67
CA LEU A 209 -10.86 -29.84 11.50
C LEU A 209 -9.52 -30.60 11.57
N GLN A 210 -8.97 -30.79 12.77
CA GLN A 210 -7.74 -31.57 12.99
C GLN A 210 -7.95 -33.08 12.83
N LYS A 211 -9.14 -33.59 13.20
CA LYS A 211 -9.50 -35.00 13.00
C LYS A 211 -9.76 -35.34 11.55
N ASP A 212 -10.15 -34.35 10.76
CA ASP A 212 -10.39 -34.54 9.34
C ASP A 212 -9.08 -34.58 8.56
N SER A 213 -8.76 -35.74 7.99
CA SER A 213 -7.58 -35.96 7.17
C SER A 213 -7.75 -35.55 5.70
N GLY A 214 -8.94 -35.10 5.30
CA GLY A 214 -9.21 -34.62 3.94
C GLY A 214 -8.34 -33.42 3.54
N SER A 215 -8.08 -33.24 2.25
CA SER A 215 -7.38 -32.04 1.74
C SER A 215 -8.27 -30.80 1.74
N GLU A 216 -9.57 -31.00 1.53
CA GLU A 216 -10.59 -29.95 1.52
C GLU A 216 -11.33 -29.89 2.85
N THR A 217 -11.97 -28.75 3.11
CA THR A 217 -12.76 -28.58 4.33
C THR A 217 -14.20 -29.00 4.07
N PRO A 218 -14.77 -29.91 4.87
CA PRO A 218 -16.16 -30.33 4.71
C PRO A 218 -17.16 -29.17 4.83
N ASP A 219 -18.18 -29.14 3.97
CA ASP A 219 -19.21 -28.07 3.91
C ASP A 219 -19.90 -27.81 5.25
N HIS A 220 -20.14 -28.86 6.04
CA HIS A 220 -20.77 -28.73 7.35
C HIS A 220 -19.89 -27.93 8.34
N LEU A 221 -18.56 -28.11 8.28
CA LEU A 221 -17.61 -27.36 9.13
C LEU A 221 -17.45 -25.92 8.64
N GLN A 222 -17.54 -25.68 7.32
CA GLN A 222 -17.61 -24.33 6.79
C GLN A 222 -18.88 -23.61 7.26
N THR A 223 -20.04 -24.26 7.15
CA THR A 223 -21.32 -23.73 7.62
C THR A 223 -21.29 -23.44 9.11
N GLN A 224 -20.72 -24.36 9.91
CA GLN A 224 -20.52 -24.16 11.34
C GLN A 224 -19.62 -22.95 11.62
N CYS A 225 -18.51 -22.81 10.90
CA CYS A 225 -17.60 -21.67 11.07
C CYS A 225 -18.30 -20.35 10.78
N PHE A 226 -19.04 -20.26 9.67
CA PHE A 226 -19.79 -19.06 9.29
C PHE A 226 -20.83 -18.72 10.35
N HIS A 227 -21.56 -19.71 10.87
CA HIS A 227 -22.54 -19.50 11.94
C HIS A 227 -21.90 -18.92 13.22
N VAL A 228 -20.75 -19.47 13.64
CA VAL A 228 -20.01 -18.95 14.81
C VAL A 228 -19.53 -17.52 14.56
N MET A 229 -19.01 -17.26 13.36
CA MET A 229 -18.48 -15.96 12.97
C MET A 229 -19.56 -14.87 12.85
N ASP A 230 -20.72 -15.20 12.30
CA ASP A 230 -21.87 -14.29 12.20
C ASP A 230 -22.40 -13.97 13.60
N ALA A 231 -22.60 -14.98 14.45
CA ALA A 231 -23.02 -14.79 15.84
C ALA A 231 -22.01 -13.93 16.63
N PHE A 232 -20.72 -14.12 16.39
CA PHE A 232 -19.67 -13.30 16.98
C PHE A 232 -19.76 -11.84 16.50
N ASN A 233 -19.89 -11.61 15.19
CA ASN A 233 -20.02 -10.28 14.61
C ASN A 233 -21.28 -9.54 15.11
N ASP A 234 -22.41 -10.23 15.26
CA ASP A 234 -23.65 -9.67 15.82
C ASP A 234 -23.45 -9.20 17.26
N ARG A 235 -22.81 -10.04 18.08
CA ARG A 235 -22.54 -9.70 19.48
C ARG A 235 -21.47 -8.62 19.63
N LEU A 236 -20.52 -8.53 18.69
CA LEU A 236 -19.58 -7.40 18.63
C LEU A 236 -20.32 -6.08 18.40
N GLN A 237 -21.33 -6.06 17.54
CA GLN A 237 -22.14 -4.85 17.32
C GLN A 237 -22.92 -4.44 18.57
N GLN A 238 -23.51 -5.41 19.28
CA GLN A 238 -24.16 -5.16 20.57
C GLN A 238 -23.16 -4.62 21.61
N THR A 239 -21.94 -5.15 21.61
CA THR A 239 -20.84 -4.68 22.48
C THR A 239 -20.50 -3.21 22.19
N ALA A 240 -20.42 -2.82 20.92
CA ALA A 240 -20.13 -1.43 20.55
C ALA A 240 -21.20 -0.44 21.04
N LEU A 241 -22.48 -0.86 21.03
CA LEU A 241 -23.56 -0.05 21.60
C LEU A 241 -23.44 0.05 23.13
N LEU A 242 -23.14 -1.06 23.80
CA LEU A 242 -22.95 -1.10 25.25
C LEU A 242 -21.76 -0.24 25.71
N LEU A 243 -20.68 -0.23 24.94
CA LEU A 243 -19.44 0.47 25.29
C LEU A 243 -19.34 1.92 24.81
N LYS A 244 -20.32 2.42 24.05
CA LYS A 244 -20.22 3.70 23.33
C LYS A 244 -19.75 4.87 24.22
N ASP A 245 -20.27 4.94 25.44
CA ASP A 245 -20.00 6.01 26.42
C ASP A 245 -19.29 5.49 27.68
N SER A 246 -18.74 4.27 27.63
CA SER A 246 -18.09 3.63 28.78
C SER A 246 -16.64 4.08 28.94
N GLU A 247 -16.26 4.56 30.12
CA GLU A 247 -14.86 4.86 30.46
C GLU A 247 -13.97 3.60 30.46
N ALA A 248 -14.58 2.41 30.52
CA ALA A 248 -13.90 1.13 30.47
C ALA A 248 -13.70 0.60 29.04
N ALA A 249 -14.22 1.27 28.01
CA ALA A 249 -14.26 0.77 26.64
C ALA A 249 -12.89 0.34 26.11
N ASP A 250 -11.85 1.17 26.31
CA ASP A 250 -10.49 0.87 25.85
C ASP A 250 -9.92 -0.42 26.48
N TYR A 251 -10.17 -0.64 27.77
CA TYR A 251 -9.70 -1.85 28.47
C TYR A 251 -10.41 -3.09 27.94
N LEU A 252 -11.71 -2.99 27.74
CA LEU A 252 -12.56 -4.10 27.33
C LEU A 252 -12.34 -4.48 25.86
N TRP A 253 -12.18 -3.50 24.97
CA TRP A 253 -11.76 -3.74 23.59
C TRP A 253 -10.34 -4.32 23.53
N GLY A 254 -9.43 -3.83 24.37
CA GLY A 254 -8.07 -4.38 24.48
C GLY A 254 -8.06 -5.84 24.92
N TYR A 255 -8.89 -6.20 25.91
CA TYR A 255 -9.08 -7.58 26.34
C TYR A 255 -9.63 -8.46 25.21
N ALA A 256 -10.76 -8.06 24.62
CA ALA A 256 -11.37 -8.81 23.52
C ALA A 256 -10.40 -9.02 22.37
N PHE A 257 -9.73 -7.96 21.93
CA PHE A 257 -8.71 -8.01 20.88
C PHE A 257 -7.61 -9.03 21.22
N LYS A 258 -7.01 -8.95 22.41
CA LYS A 258 -5.91 -9.84 22.81
C LYS A 258 -6.30 -11.32 22.76
N GLU A 259 -7.50 -11.65 23.23
CA GLU A 259 -7.95 -13.04 23.32
C GLU A 259 -8.35 -13.62 21.95
N ILE A 260 -8.91 -12.82 21.04
CA ILE A 260 -9.36 -13.30 19.73
C ILE A 260 -8.29 -13.20 18.64
N PHE A 261 -7.29 -12.31 18.81
CA PHE A 261 -6.28 -11.99 17.79
C PHE A 261 -5.60 -13.22 17.16
N PRO A 262 -5.16 -14.24 17.94
CA PRO A 262 -4.47 -15.39 17.36
C PRO A 262 -5.30 -16.19 16.35
N TYR A 263 -6.63 -16.17 16.48
CA TYR A 263 -7.53 -16.83 15.53
C TYR A 263 -7.58 -16.03 14.24
N PHE A 264 -7.85 -14.72 14.33
CA PHE A 264 -7.99 -13.85 13.15
C PHE A 264 -6.72 -13.73 12.33
N MET A 265 -5.54 -13.75 12.96
CA MET A 265 -4.27 -13.70 12.23
C MET A 265 -3.96 -14.95 11.38
N ARG A 266 -4.81 -15.98 11.44
CA ARG A 266 -4.76 -17.09 10.50
C ARG A 266 -5.40 -16.77 9.15
N SER A 267 -6.18 -15.70 9.04
CA SER A 267 -6.73 -15.21 7.78
C SER A 267 -5.76 -14.21 7.16
N ARG A 268 -5.47 -14.37 5.86
CA ARG A 268 -4.62 -13.43 5.11
C ARG A 268 -5.31 -12.09 4.90
N PHE A 269 -6.62 -12.09 4.69
CA PHE A 269 -7.46 -10.89 4.69
C PHE A 269 -7.28 -10.10 5.99
N ALA A 270 -7.51 -10.75 7.15
CA ALA A 270 -7.48 -10.09 8.44
C ALA A 270 -6.06 -9.61 8.81
N GLU A 271 -5.05 -10.45 8.56
CA GLU A 271 -3.64 -10.11 8.73
C GLU A 271 -3.28 -8.84 7.94
N ARG A 272 -3.57 -8.81 6.63
CA ARG A 272 -3.23 -7.68 5.78
C ARG A 272 -3.94 -6.39 6.21
N ALA A 273 -5.25 -6.48 6.45
CA ALA A 273 -6.04 -5.34 6.90
C ALA A 273 -5.51 -4.75 8.23
N TYR A 274 -5.08 -5.62 9.15
CA TYR A 274 -4.53 -5.20 10.43
C TYR A 274 -3.14 -4.57 10.31
N TYR A 275 -2.19 -5.26 9.67
CA TYR A 275 -0.79 -4.82 9.59
C TYR A 275 -0.58 -3.64 8.64
N LYS A 276 -1.46 -3.46 7.66
CA LYS A 276 -1.43 -2.34 6.71
C LYS A 276 -0.04 -2.19 6.07
N PRO A 277 0.42 -3.15 5.25
CA PRO A 277 1.78 -3.13 4.70
C PRO A 277 2.14 -1.86 3.93
N ARG A 278 1.12 -1.12 3.45
CA ARG A 278 1.25 0.16 2.75
C ARG A 278 0.96 1.39 3.61
N GLY A 279 0.69 1.21 4.90
CA GLY A 279 0.36 2.26 5.87
C GLY A 279 -1.13 2.50 6.06
N TYR A 280 -1.99 1.97 5.18
CA TYR A 280 -3.46 2.04 5.30
C TYR A 280 -4.07 0.67 4.95
N ALA A 281 -5.29 0.39 5.44
CA ALA A 281 -5.90 -0.94 5.32
C ALA A 281 -6.44 -1.24 3.93
N GLY A 282 -7.08 -0.25 3.29
CA GLY A 282 -7.70 -0.39 1.98
C GLY A 282 -6.72 -0.27 0.81
N ASP A 283 -5.49 -0.78 0.94
CA ASP A 283 -4.49 -0.69 -0.12
C ASP A 283 -4.83 -1.53 -1.36
N PHE A 284 -4.13 -1.29 -2.48
CA PHE A 284 -4.49 -1.92 -3.75
C PHE A 284 -4.42 -3.45 -3.71
N GLN A 285 -3.47 -4.05 -2.98
CA GLN A 285 -3.39 -5.51 -2.89
C GLN A 285 -4.50 -6.07 -2.01
N MET A 286 -4.94 -5.35 -0.97
CA MET A 286 -6.14 -5.71 -0.20
C MET A 286 -7.37 -5.72 -1.13
N MET A 287 -7.48 -4.74 -2.03
CA MET A 287 -8.55 -4.71 -3.03
C MET A 287 -8.44 -5.89 -4.00
N GLU A 288 -7.25 -6.20 -4.50
CA GLU A 288 -7.03 -7.36 -5.38
C GLU A 288 -7.38 -8.69 -4.70
N MET A 289 -7.08 -8.85 -3.40
CA MET A 289 -7.51 -10.02 -2.62
C MET A 289 -9.04 -10.13 -2.57
N ILE A 290 -9.74 -9.01 -2.32
CA ILE A 290 -11.21 -8.97 -2.30
C ILE A 290 -11.80 -9.29 -3.67
N TYR A 291 -11.20 -8.76 -4.75
CA TYR A 291 -11.64 -9.00 -6.12
C TYR A 291 -11.39 -10.44 -6.57
N SER A 292 -10.27 -11.05 -6.17
CA SER A 292 -9.94 -12.44 -6.46
C SER A 292 -10.92 -13.41 -5.79
N ASN A 293 -11.41 -13.06 -4.60
CA ASN A 293 -12.35 -13.86 -3.82
C ASN A 293 -11.87 -15.31 -3.56
N GLN A 294 -10.57 -15.47 -3.34
CA GLN A 294 -9.93 -16.77 -3.09
C GLN A 294 -9.37 -16.83 -1.67
N PRO A 295 -9.92 -17.70 -0.79
CA PRO A 295 -9.40 -17.87 0.56
C PRO A 295 -7.98 -18.45 0.59
N ALA A 296 -7.05 -17.75 1.26
CA ALA A 296 -5.62 -18.07 1.30
C ALA A 296 -5.06 -18.17 2.74
N GLY A 297 -5.92 -18.29 3.74
CA GLY A 297 -5.52 -18.38 5.15
C GLY A 297 -4.74 -19.65 5.53
N ASP A 298 -4.11 -19.61 6.71
CA ASP A 298 -3.19 -20.63 7.23
C ASP A 298 -3.93 -21.88 7.75
N GLY A 299 -3.77 -22.98 7.01
CA GLY A 299 -4.45 -24.25 7.26
C GLY A 299 -5.97 -24.17 7.04
N LYS A 300 -6.70 -25.26 7.33
CA LYS A 300 -8.16 -25.32 7.11
C LYS A 300 -8.91 -24.22 7.85
N LEU A 301 -8.59 -24.02 9.13
CA LEU A 301 -9.21 -22.97 9.94
C LEU A 301 -8.96 -21.57 9.36
N GLY A 302 -7.72 -21.29 8.95
CA GLY A 302 -7.37 -20.00 8.34
C GLY A 302 -8.15 -19.76 7.06
N LYS A 303 -8.26 -20.77 6.17
CA LYS A 303 -9.06 -20.67 4.94
C LYS A 303 -10.54 -20.39 5.22
N LEU A 304 -11.14 -21.02 6.23
CA LEU A 304 -12.53 -20.74 6.61
C LEU A 304 -12.72 -19.31 7.10
N MET A 305 -11.80 -18.82 7.94
CA MET A 305 -11.84 -17.44 8.43
C MET A 305 -11.66 -16.42 7.30
N ASP A 306 -10.76 -16.73 6.36
CA ASP A 306 -10.50 -15.90 5.19
C ASP A 306 -11.73 -15.85 4.28
N ALA A 307 -12.38 -17.00 4.04
CA ALA A 307 -13.63 -17.09 3.30
C ALA A 307 -14.74 -16.25 3.95
N TRP A 308 -14.89 -16.31 5.27
CA TRP A 308 -15.87 -15.47 5.97
C TRP A 308 -15.58 -13.98 5.82
N CYS A 309 -14.30 -13.56 5.91
CA CYS A 309 -13.94 -12.16 5.69
C CYS A 309 -14.23 -11.70 4.26
N LEU A 310 -13.95 -12.55 3.27
CA LEU A 310 -14.25 -12.31 1.86
C LEU A 310 -15.76 -12.26 1.57
N GLU A 311 -16.57 -12.94 2.39
CA GLU A 311 -18.03 -12.87 2.41
C GLU A 311 -18.60 -11.87 3.43
N SER A 312 -17.79 -10.94 3.92
CA SER A 312 -18.31 -9.82 4.70
C SER A 312 -19.14 -8.88 3.80
N ALA A 313 -20.10 -8.16 4.40
CA ALA A 313 -20.87 -7.12 3.73
C ALA A 313 -19.95 -6.08 3.08
N ALA A 314 -18.84 -5.72 3.73
CA ALA A 314 -17.86 -4.78 3.19
C ALA A 314 -17.09 -5.34 1.98
N ALA A 315 -16.66 -6.60 2.03
CA ALA A 315 -15.95 -7.22 0.91
C ALA A 315 -16.87 -7.42 -0.31
N ARG A 316 -18.12 -7.85 -0.10
CA ARG A 316 -19.14 -7.88 -1.15
C ARG A 316 -19.38 -6.50 -1.75
N ALA A 317 -19.52 -5.48 -0.91
CA ALA A 317 -19.69 -4.10 -1.37
C ALA A 317 -18.52 -3.64 -2.24
N VAL A 318 -17.27 -3.96 -1.88
CA VAL A 318 -16.09 -3.65 -2.69
C VAL A 318 -16.13 -4.34 -4.05
N ARG A 319 -16.60 -5.60 -4.13
CA ARG A 319 -16.82 -6.27 -5.44
C ARG A 319 -17.95 -5.62 -6.23
N GLY A 320 -19.09 -5.35 -5.61
CA GLY A 320 -20.24 -4.68 -6.23
C GLY A 320 -19.89 -3.27 -6.76
N ARG A 321 -19.06 -2.52 -6.02
CA ARG A 321 -18.62 -1.18 -6.42
C ARG A 321 -17.80 -1.18 -7.73
N ARG A 322 -17.02 -2.24 -7.98
CA ARG A 322 -16.23 -2.40 -9.21
C ARG A 322 -17.16 -2.55 -10.42
N VAL A 323 -18.20 -3.37 -10.27
CA VAL A 323 -19.25 -3.55 -11.28
C VAL A 323 -20.02 -2.25 -11.50
N PHE A 324 -20.46 -1.60 -10.42
CA PHE A 324 -21.17 -0.33 -10.47
C PHE A 324 -20.39 0.76 -11.22
N LEU A 325 -19.11 0.96 -10.88
CA LEU A 325 -18.29 1.99 -11.53
C LEU A 325 -18.07 1.68 -13.02
N LYS A 326 -17.87 0.41 -13.37
CA LYS A 326 -17.80 -0.02 -14.78
C LYS A 326 -19.07 0.40 -15.54
N GLU A 327 -20.24 0.09 -15.00
CA GLU A 327 -21.53 0.43 -15.61
C GLU A 327 -21.75 1.95 -15.73
N GLN A 328 -21.31 2.73 -14.74
CA GLN A 328 -21.35 4.19 -14.82
C GLN A 328 -20.44 4.73 -15.92
N LEU A 329 -19.23 4.18 -16.07
CA LEU A 329 -18.32 4.55 -17.15
C LEU A 329 -18.91 4.22 -18.52
N GLU A 330 -19.49 3.02 -18.69
CA GLU A 330 -20.21 2.62 -19.91
C GLU A 330 -21.32 3.61 -20.26
N MET A 331 -22.19 3.94 -19.29
CA MET A 331 -23.31 4.85 -19.50
C MET A 331 -22.86 6.28 -19.86
N LEU A 332 -21.88 6.83 -19.13
CA LEU A 332 -21.43 8.20 -19.31
C LEU A 332 -20.61 8.38 -20.60
N CYS A 333 -19.80 7.39 -20.95
CA CYS A 333 -19.02 7.43 -22.18
C CYS A 333 -19.92 7.28 -23.42
N GLU A 334 -20.94 6.43 -23.38
CA GLU A 334 -21.86 6.27 -24.52
C GLU A 334 -22.59 7.58 -24.85
N LYS A 335 -23.01 8.34 -23.82
CA LYS A 335 -23.63 9.66 -24.00
C LYS A 335 -22.70 10.68 -24.69
N LYS A 336 -21.39 10.50 -24.58
CA LYS A 336 -20.36 11.42 -25.13
C LYS A 336 -19.69 10.89 -26.41
N ARG A 337 -20.01 9.67 -26.84
CA ARG A 337 -19.39 8.98 -27.98
C ARG A 337 -19.41 9.79 -29.28
N ASN A 338 -20.52 10.46 -29.58
CA ASN A 338 -20.69 11.24 -30.81
C ASN A 338 -20.10 12.67 -30.71
N GLY A 339 -19.36 12.97 -29.63
CA GLY A 339 -18.67 14.24 -29.46
C GLY A 339 -17.49 14.41 -30.42
N GLN A 340 -17.08 15.66 -30.63
CA GLN A 340 -15.91 15.98 -31.47
C GLN A 340 -14.57 15.78 -30.75
N ASN A 341 -14.59 15.71 -29.41
CA ASN A 341 -13.40 15.62 -28.57
C ASN A 341 -13.28 14.24 -27.92
N PRO A 342 -12.06 13.77 -27.61
CA PRO A 342 -11.84 12.58 -26.79
C PRO A 342 -12.55 12.70 -25.44
N ILE A 343 -13.09 11.58 -24.95
CA ILE A 343 -13.74 11.46 -23.65
C ILE A 343 -12.63 11.40 -22.58
N ARG A 344 -12.56 12.42 -21.73
CA ARG A 344 -11.51 12.55 -20.71
C ARG A 344 -12.00 12.08 -19.34
N ILE A 345 -11.34 11.05 -18.81
CA ILE A 345 -11.67 10.39 -17.55
C ILE A 345 -10.53 10.61 -16.57
N MET A 346 -10.82 11.02 -15.34
CA MET A 346 -9.84 11.10 -14.25
C MET A 346 -10.24 10.22 -13.07
N ASN A 347 -9.41 9.22 -12.74
CA ASN A 347 -9.59 8.35 -11.58
C ASN A 347 -8.64 8.80 -10.45
N LEU A 348 -9.20 9.14 -9.29
CA LEU A 348 -8.46 9.67 -8.14
C LEU A 348 -8.33 8.60 -7.03
N ALA A 349 -7.12 8.41 -6.53
CA ALA A 349 -6.74 7.29 -5.65
C ALA A 349 -7.14 5.96 -6.30
N CYS A 350 -6.61 5.77 -7.51
CA CYS A 350 -7.11 4.80 -8.47
C CYS A 350 -6.82 3.34 -8.13
N GLY A 351 -5.91 3.06 -7.19
CA GLY A 351 -5.51 1.71 -6.82
C GLY A 351 -5.11 0.89 -8.04
N SER A 352 -5.72 -0.30 -8.19
CA SER A 352 -5.45 -1.20 -9.32
C SER A 352 -6.22 -0.86 -10.61
N ASN A 353 -7.18 0.09 -10.60
CA ASN A 353 -7.99 0.51 -11.75
C ASN A 353 -8.85 -0.60 -12.40
N ARG A 354 -9.17 -1.68 -11.68
CA ARG A 354 -9.88 -2.84 -12.27
C ARG A 354 -11.18 -2.44 -12.97
N GLU A 355 -11.96 -1.54 -12.39
CA GLU A 355 -13.21 -1.01 -12.94
C GLU A 355 -13.03 -0.30 -14.29
N LEU A 356 -11.94 0.46 -14.48
CA LEU A 356 -11.64 1.13 -15.74
C LEU A 356 -11.32 0.13 -16.84
N PHE A 357 -10.50 -0.87 -16.53
CA PHE A 357 -10.08 -1.87 -17.53
C PHE A 357 -11.18 -2.89 -17.84
N ASP A 358 -12.08 -3.16 -16.90
CA ASP A 358 -13.30 -3.90 -17.18
C ASP A 358 -14.16 -3.17 -18.23
N PHE A 359 -14.29 -1.85 -18.11
CA PHE A 359 -14.98 -1.01 -19.10
C PHE A 359 -14.23 -0.99 -20.44
N LEU A 360 -12.91 -0.75 -20.44
CA LEU A 360 -12.12 -0.70 -21.68
C LEU A 360 -12.13 -2.03 -22.43
N SER A 361 -12.22 -3.17 -21.71
CA SER A 361 -12.28 -4.50 -22.33
C SER A 361 -13.57 -4.75 -23.12
N THR A 362 -14.67 -4.05 -22.79
CA THR A 362 -15.98 -4.18 -23.44
C THR A 362 -16.33 -3.01 -24.35
N CYS A 363 -15.60 -1.90 -24.26
CA CYS A 363 -15.88 -0.67 -24.99
C CYS A 363 -15.45 -0.77 -26.48
N PRO A 364 -16.36 -0.54 -27.45
CA PRO A 364 -16.03 -0.70 -28.87
C PRO A 364 -15.34 0.51 -29.52
N TYR A 365 -15.07 1.57 -28.77
CA TYR A 365 -14.50 2.85 -29.26
C TYR A 365 -13.39 3.38 -28.33
N THR A 366 -12.57 2.48 -27.81
CA THR A 366 -11.53 2.83 -26.84
C THR A 366 -10.55 3.91 -27.32
N GLU A 367 -10.34 4.06 -28.63
CA GLU A 367 -9.51 5.12 -29.23
C GLU A 367 -10.01 6.55 -28.93
N LEU A 368 -11.29 6.70 -28.58
CA LEU A 368 -11.86 7.99 -28.17
C LEU A 368 -11.64 8.29 -26.68
N VAL A 369 -11.13 7.33 -25.90
CA VAL A 369 -11.00 7.46 -24.44
C VAL A 369 -9.59 7.89 -24.05
N THR A 370 -9.50 8.92 -23.21
CA THR A 370 -8.27 9.34 -22.54
C THR A 370 -8.47 9.26 -21.04
N ALA A 371 -7.69 8.44 -20.34
CA ALA A 371 -7.79 8.24 -18.90
C ALA A 371 -6.52 8.73 -18.18
N LEU A 372 -6.70 9.53 -17.13
CA LEU A 372 -5.68 9.92 -16.17
C LEU A 372 -5.95 9.25 -14.82
N CYS A 373 -5.10 8.34 -14.41
CA CYS A 373 -5.24 7.59 -13.17
C CYS A 373 -4.17 8.04 -12.18
N ILE A 374 -4.59 8.53 -11.01
CA ILE A 374 -3.72 9.15 -10.02
C ILE A 374 -3.76 8.33 -8.73
N ASP A 375 -2.61 7.91 -8.23
CA ASP A 375 -2.46 7.29 -6.92
C ASP A 375 -1.17 7.72 -6.23
N ALA A 376 -1.14 7.69 -4.89
CA ALA A 376 0.09 7.94 -4.15
C ALA A 376 0.99 6.70 -4.09
N ASP A 377 0.43 5.49 -4.27
CA ASP A 377 1.16 4.23 -4.28
C ASP A 377 1.73 3.91 -5.66
N ALA A 378 3.03 4.13 -5.84
CA ALA A 378 3.73 3.78 -7.08
C ALA A 378 3.63 2.29 -7.42
N GLN A 379 3.53 1.40 -6.43
CA GLN A 379 3.37 -0.04 -6.67
C GLN A 379 1.96 -0.39 -7.15
N ALA A 380 0.93 0.38 -6.76
CA ALA A 380 -0.41 0.23 -7.33
C ALA A 380 -0.40 0.56 -8.82
N LEU A 381 0.27 1.65 -9.21
CA LEU A 381 0.41 2.07 -10.60
C LEU A 381 1.22 1.06 -11.42
N GLU A 382 2.35 0.56 -10.88
CA GLU A 382 3.14 -0.49 -11.51
C GLU A 382 2.33 -1.78 -11.68
N TYR A 383 1.57 -2.16 -10.65
CA TYR A 383 0.69 -3.32 -10.70
C TYR A 383 -0.38 -3.16 -11.77
N THR A 384 -1.05 -2.00 -11.84
CA THR A 384 -2.00 -1.68 -12.91
C THR A 384 -1.34 -1.84 -14.28
N ASN A 385 -0.17 -1.24 -14.50
CA ASN A 385 0.49 -1.29 -15.80
C ASN A 385 0.89 -2.70 -16.23
N ARG A 386 1.33 -3.54 -15.29
CA ARG A 386 1.84 -4.89 -15.60
C ARG A 386 0.77 -5.98 -15.64
N HIS A 387 -0.29 -5.88 -14.84
CA HIS A 387 -1.22 -6.99 -14.59
C HIS A 387 -2.69 -6.67 -14.90
N VAL A 388 -3.03 -5.39 -15.04
CA VAL A 388 -4.43 -4.96 -15.26
C VAL A 388 -4.58 -4.33 -16.65
N ASN A 389 -3.67 -3.44 -17.01
CA ASN A 389 -3.53 -2.83 -18.34
C ASN A 389 -2.90 -3.82 -19.35
N VAL A 390 -3.49 -5.00 -19.44
CA VAL A 390 -3.06 -6.09 -20.34
C VAL A 390 -4.18 -6.51 -21.29
N VAL A 391 -5.36 -5.92 -21.14
CA VAL A 391 -6.50 -6.15 -22.02
C VAL A 391 -6.33 -5.34 -23.32
N PRO A 392 -6.68 -5.88 -24.50
CA PRO A 392 -6.57 -5.14 -25.75
C PRO A 392 -7.45 -3.88 -25.76
N HIS A 393 -6.85 -2.71 -25.96
CA HIS A 393 -7.55 -1.44 -26.19
C HIS A 393 -6.67 -0.42 -26.91
N SER A 394 -7.29 0.64 -27.43
CA SER A 394 -6.63 1.79 -28.08
C SER A 394 -6.71 3.09 -27.26
N ALA A 395 -7.26 3.02 -26.04
CA ALA A 395 -7.35 4.18 -25.14
C ALA A 395 -5.98 4.72 -24.73
N SER A 396 -5.88 6.04 -24.59
CA SER A 396 -4.70 6.69 -24.02
C SER A 396 -4.80 6.69 -22.50
N VAL A 397 -4.04 5.82 -21.82
CA VAL A 397 -4.03 5.73 -20.35
C VAL A 397 -2.73 6.31 -19.80
N ARG A 398 -2.83 7.28 -18.89
CA ARG A 398 -1.70 7.86 -18.17
C ARG A 398 -1.82 7.56 -16.70
N LEU A 399 -0.79 6.91 -16.15
CA LEU A 399 -0.65 6.65 -14.72
C LEU A 399 0.25 7.72 -14.10
N MET A 400 -0.17 8.30 -12.98
CA MET A 400 0.56 9.38 -12.31
C MET A 400 0.66 9.13 -10.80
N SER A 401 1.89 9.11 -10.30
CA SER A 401 2.16 9.05 -8.86
C SER A 401 2.00 10.43 -8.25
N ASP A 402 0.92 10.65 -7.49
CA ASP A 402 0.66 11.92 -6.80
C ASP A 402 -0.30 11.77 -5.61
N ASN A 403 -0.22 12.70 -4.66
CA ASN A 403 -1.04 12.74 -3.46
C ASN A 403 -2.31 13.59 -3.70
N VAL A 404 -3.42 12.90 -3.98
CA VAL A 404 -4.73 13.51 -4.23
C VAL A 404 -5.19 14.41 -3.08
N VAL A 405 -4.89 14.06 -1.82
CA VAL A 405 -5.27 14.88 -0.64
C VAL A 405 -4.53 16.21 -0.63
N ARG A 406 -3.22 16.22 -0.96
CA ARG A 406 -2.45 17.46 -1.08
C ARG A 406 -2.95 18.31 -2.25
N TRP A 407 -3.32 17.69 -3.36
CA TRP A 407 -3.91 18.39 -4.51
C TRP A 407 -5.28 19.00 -4.17
N ALA A 408 -6.16 18.25 -3.51
CA ALA A 408 -7.46 18.73 -3.04
C ALA A 408 -7.34 19.95 -2.13
N LEU A 409 -6.34 19.95 -1.22
CA LEU A 409 -6.05 21.06 -0.31
C LEU A 409 -5.28 22.22 -0.95
N GLY A 410 -5.01 22.18 -2.27
CA GLY A 410 -4.28 23.22 -2.99
C GLY A 410 -2.79 23.35 -2.61
N ARG A 411 -2.23 22.34 -1.92
CA ARG A 411 -0.80 22.28 -1.54
C ARG A 411 0.10 21.81 -2.68
N MET A 412 -0.51 21.41 -3.80
CA MET A 412 0.12 21.01 -5.06
C MET A 412 -0.62 21.71 -6.19
N ARG A 413 0.11 22.23 -7.18
CA ARG A 413 -0.47 22.89 -8.36
C ARG A 413 -0.17 22.09 -9.61
N HIS A 414 -0.92 21.01 -9.81
CA HIS A 414 -1.02 20.35 -11.11
C HIS A 414 -2.24 20.88 -11.85
N ASN A 415 -2.05 21.20 -13.13
CA ASN A 415 -3.14 21.49 -14.05
C ASN A 415 -3.42 20.22 -14.85
N PHE A 416 -4.47 19.51 -14.46
CA PHE A 416 -4.89 18.28 -15.16
C PHE A 416 -5.76 18.57 -16.39
N GLY A 417 -6.03 19.84 -16.70
CA GLY A 417 -7.02 20.22 -17.70
C GLY A 417 -8.45 19.88 -17.26
N LEU A 418 -9.40 20.16 -18.16
CA LEU A 418 -10.81 19.84 -17.93
C LEU A 418 -11.11 18.39 -18.29
N GLN A 419 -12.00 17.77 -17.53
CA GLN A 419 -12.37 16.36 -17.59
C GLN A 419 -13.87 16.23 -17.85
N ASP A 420 -14.26 15.17 -18.55
CA ASP A 420 -15.66 14.80 -18.75
C ASP A 420 -16.21 14.01 -17.56
N ILE A 421 -15.35 13.16 -16.99
CA ILE A 421 -15.69 12.28 -15.87
C ILE A 421 -14.55 12.34 -14.86
N ILE A 422 -14.87 12.59 -13.60
CA ILE A 422 -13.96 12.42 -12.47
C ILE A 422 -14.58 11.42 -11.51
N TYR A 423 -13.83 10.43 -11.04
CA TYR A 423 -14.33 9.54 -10.01
C TYR A 423 -13.28 9.14 -8.97
N SER A 424 -13.75 8.73 -7.80
CA SER A 424 -12.96 8.08 -6.75
C SER A 424 -13.82 7.06 -6.01
N ALA A 425 -13.33 5.84 -5.87
CA ALA A 425 -14.14 4.72 -5.36
C ALA A 425 -14.22 4.63 -3.83
N GLY A 426 -13.15 4.97 -3.12
CA GLY A 426 -13.07 4.76 -1.66
C GLY A 426 -12.12 5.71 -0.92
N LEU A 427 -11.66 6.78 -1.57
CA LEU A 427 -10.81 7.78 -0.90
C LEU A 427 -11.59 8.51 0.21
N THR A 428 -12.85 8.87 -0.06
CA THR A 428 -13.66 9.70 0.82
C THR A 428 -14.04 9.01 2.13
N ASP A 429 -13.93 7.68 2.19
CA ASP A 429 -14.07 6.89 3.42
C ASP A 429 -13.07 7.28 4.51
N TYR A 430 -11.99 7.96 4.15
CA TYR A 430 -10.92 8.36 5.08
C TYR A 430 -10.87 9.87 5.31
N LEU A 431 -11.60 10.66 4.51
CA LEU A 431 -11.52 12.11 4.54
C LEU A 431 -12.57 12.68 5.48
N ASP A 432 -12.18 13.58 6.38
CA ASP A 432 -13.15 14.40 7.12
C ASP A 432 -13.98 15.28 6.17
N ASP A 433 -15.11 15.79 6.64
CA ASP A 433 -16.05 16.56 5.81
C ASP A 433 -15.42 17.78 5.15
N ARG A 434 -14.45 18.42 5.83
CA ARG A 434 -13.77 19.60 5.30
C ARG A 434 -12.85 19.23 4.13
N VAL A 435 -12.06 18.16 4.28
CA VAL A 435 -11.17 17.69 3.22
C VAL A 435 -11.99 17.10 2.06
N CYS A 436 -13.09 16.39 2.35
CA CYS A 436 -14.02 15.89 1.35
C CYS A 436 -14.65 17.05 0.53
N ALA A 437 -15.16 18.09 1.19
CA ALA A 437 -15.70 19.27 0.49
C ALA A 437 -14.64 20.01 -0.35
N ALA A 438 -13.40 20.06 0.13
CA ALA A 438 -12.28 20.64 -0.62
C ALA A 438 -11.98 19.83 -1.89
N LEU A 439 -11.95 18.49 -1.78
CA LEU A 439 -11.80 17.59 -2.93
C LEU A 439 -12.92 17.79 -3.95
N VAL A 440 -14.18 17.77 -3.51
CA VAL A 440 -15.35 18.00 -4.37
C VAL A 440 -15.27 19.34 -5.10
N SER A 441 -14.94 20.41 -4.38
CA SER A 441 -14.78 21.76 -4.97
C SER A 441 -13.64 21.82 -5.98
N ARG A 442 -12.53 21.10 -5.72
CA ARG A 442 -11.39 21.00 -6.64
C ARG A 442 -11.76 20.24 -7.91
N CYS A 443 -12.50 19.13 -7.78
CA CYS A 443 -13.02 18.36 -8.90
C CYS A 443 -13.99 19.18 -9.75
N HIS A 444 -14.90 19.95 -9.15
CA HIS A 444 -15.80 20.86 -9.87
C HIS A 444 -15.02 21.84 -10.77
N GLY A 445 -13.91 22.39 -10.27
CA GLY A 445 -13.03 23.28 -11.04
C GLY A 445 -12.33 22.61 -12.24
N HIS A 446 -12.25 21.27 -12.25
CA HIS A 446 -11.60 20.49 -13.31
C HIS A 446 -12.59 19.71 -14.18
N LEU A 447 -13.91 19.90 -14.01
CA LEU A 447 -14.91 19.35 -14.92
C LEU A 447 -15.24 20.33 -16.04
N GLU A 448 -15.50 19.81 -17.24
CA GLU A 448 -16.23 20.52 -18.29
C GLU A 448 -17.68 20.82 -17.86
N GLU A 449 -18.35 21.76 -18.53
CA GLU A 449 -19.80 21.91 -18.40
C GLU A 449 -20.50 20.59 -18.79
N GLY A 450 -21.43 20.13 -17.94
CA GLY A 450 -22.06 18.82 -18.09
C GLY A 450 -21.16 17.62 -17.78
N GLY A 451 -19.93 17.86 -17.29
CA GLY A 451 -19.06 16.81 -16.75
C GLY A 451 -19.60 16.24 -15.44
N VAL A 452 -19.21 15.01 -15.12
CA VAL A 452 -19.77 14.26 -13.97
C VAL A 452 -18.69 13.91 -12.96
N LEU A 453 -18.99 14.14 -11.68
CA LEU A 453 -18.22 13.66 -10.54
C LEU A 453 -18.94 12.46 -9.91
N ILE A 454 -18.22 11.36 -9.67
CA ILE A 454 -18.71 10.19 -8.93
C ILE A 454 -17.81 9.94 -7.72
N LEU A 455 -18.33 10.03 -6.49
CA LEU A 455 -17.58 9.72 -5.27
C LEU A 455 -18.24 8.61 -4.46
N GLY A 456 -17.49 7.54 -4.19
CA GLY A 456 -17.94 6.42 -3.38
C GLY A 456 -17.66 6.60 -1.88
N ASN A 457 -18.63 6.33 -1.02
CA ASN A 457 -18.46 6.31 0.44
C ASN A 457 -19.22 5.14 1.07
N PHE A 458 -18.61 4.43 2.00
CA PHE A 458 -19.30 3.43 2.81
C PHE A 458 -20.46 4.04 3.59
N GLY A 459 -21.64 3.42 3.49
CA GLY A 459 -22.83 3.77 4.23
C GLY A 459 -22.99 2.97 5.52
N TYR A 460 -23.90 3.39 6.40
CA TYR A 460 -24.11 2.76 7.71
C TYR A 460 -24.67 1.32 7.67
N LYS A 461 -25.10 0.83 6.50
CA LYS A 461 -25.60 -0.55 6.32
C LYS A 461 -24.50 -1.62 6.38
N ASN A 462 -23.26 -1.27 6.70
CA ASN A 462 -22.16 -2.21 6.86
C ASN A 462 -22.25 -2.99 8.18
N HIS A 463 -22.83 -4.19 8.12
CA HIS A 463 -22.97 -5.11 9.26
C HIS A 463 -21.62 -5.57 9.85
N ASN A 464 -20.50 -5.39 9.14
CA ASN A 464 -19.17 -5.75 9.63
C ASN A 464 -18.37 -4.54 10.15
N LYS A 465 -18.99 -3.36 10.27
CA LYS A 465 -18.30 -2.12 10.69
C LYS A 465 -17.51 -2.29 11.99
N VAL A 466 -18.12 -2.84 13.03
CA VAL A 466 -17.45 -2.98 14.34
C VAL A 466 -16.28 -3.96 14.27
N PHE A 467 -16.44 -5.05 13.52
CA PHE A 467 -15.36 -5.99 13.28
C PHE A 467 -14.17 -5.32 12.58
N LEU A 468 -14.42 -4.56 11.51
CA LEU A 468 -13.39 -3.79 10.82
C LEU A 468 -12.71 -2.78 11.75
N ASP A 469 -13.50 -1.98 12.48
CA ASP A 469 -12.99 -0.91 13.33
C ASP A 469 -12.17 -1.42 14.53
N GLN A 470 -12.69 -2.41 15.25
CA GLN A 470 -12.15 -2.83 16.54
C GLN A 470 -11.19 -4.00 16.43
N VAL A 471 -11.44 -4.95 15.52
CA VAL A 471 -10.59 -6.13 15.36
C VAL A 471 -9.50 -5.88 14.33
N LEU A 472 -9.86 -5.40 13.14
CA LEU A 472 -8.89 -5.17 12.06
C LEU A 472 -8.24 -3.78 12.12
N GLN A 473 -8.70 -2.90 13.00
CA GLN A 473 -8.22 -1.52 13.08
C GLN A 473 -8.34 -0.80 11.71
N TRP A 474 -9.39 -1.11 10.96
CA TRP A 474 -9.73 -0.52 9.67
C TRP A 474 -10.91 0.42 9.86
N LYS A 475 -10.59 1.65 10.29
CA LYS A 475 -11.59 2.68 10.57
C LYS A 475 -11.93 3.48 9.34
N LEU A 476 -13.21 3.49 8.99
CA LEU A 476 -13.78 4.30 7.90
C LEU A 476 -14.83 5.28 8.43
N ILE A 477 -14.92 6.45 7.80
CA ILE A 477 -15.97 7.44 8.02
C ILE A 477 -17.19 7.01 7.18
N HIS A 478 -18.13 6.36 7.86
CA HIS A 478 -19.40 5.96 7.25
C HIS A 478 -20.34 7.17 7.19
N ARG A 479 -21.05 7.34 6.08
CA ARG A 479 -21.93 8.49 5.84
C ARG A 479 -23.32 8.06 5.38
N THR A 480 -24.36 8.77 5.79
CA THR A 480 -25.69 8.62 5.18
C THR A 480 -25.78 9.40 3.87
N GLU A 481 -26.90 9.24 3.16
CA GLU A 481 -27.20 10.06 1.99
C GLU A 481 -27.30 11.55 2.35
N GLU A 482 -27.88 11.87 3.51
CA GLU A 482 -28.00 13.23 4.04
C GLU A 482 -26.64 13.83 4.39
N ASP A 483 -25.74 13.05 4.98
CA ASP A 483 -24.36 13.49 5.27
C ASP A 483 -23.65 13.89 3.96
N LEU A 484 -23.73 13.05 2.92
CA LEU A 484 -23.13 13.32 1.61
C LEU A 484 -23.76 14.56 0.96
N LYS A 485 -25.09 14.67 0.94
CA LYS A 485 -25.79 15.87 0.44
C LYS A 485 -25.38 17.12 1.22
N GLY A 486 -25.20 17.02 2.54
CA GLY A 486 -24.75 18.11 3.40
C GLY A 486 -23.31 18.56 3.13
N ILE A 487 -22.42 17.65 2.69
CA ILE A 487 -21.08 17.98 2.22
C ILE A 487 -21.15 18.71 0.87
N PHE A 488 -21.85 18.15 -0.11
CA PHE A 488 -21.96 18.72 -1.46
C PHE A 488 -22.67 20.08 -1.46
N ALA A 489 -23.65 20.29 -0.58
CA ALA A 489 -24.33 21.57 -0.39
C ALA A 489 -23.38 22.75 -0.07
N LYS A 490 -22.19 22.46 0.48
CA LYS A 490 -21.16 23.46 0.80
C LYS A 490 -20.18 23.70 -0.36
N THR A 491 -20.41 23.08 -1.51
CA THR A 491 -19.56 23.13 -2.69
C THR A 491 -20.32 23.73 -3.87
N PRO A 492 -19.64 24.10 -4.98
CA PRO A 492 -20.30 24.65 -6.15
C PRO A 492 -21.37 23.76 -6.79
N PHE A 493 -21.38 22.45 -6.52
CA PHE A 493 -22.45 21.54 -6.99
C PHE A 493 -23.80 21.79 -6.30
N GLY A 494 -23.80 22.33 -5.08
CA GLY A 494 -25.02 22.45 -4.27
C GLY A 494 -25.53 21.10 -3.75
N ALA A 495 -26.78 21.08 -3.27
CA ALA A 495 -27.39 19.91 -2.61
C ALA A 495 -28.13 18.97 -3.57
N ASP A 496 -28.41 19.41 -4.80
CA ASP A 496 -29.16 18.65 -5.80
C ASP A 496 -28.23 17.68 -6.53
N ILE A 497 -27.90 16.60 -5.83
CA ILE A 497 -27.04 15.52 -6.32
C ILE A 497 -27.78 14.19 -6.21
N GLU A 498 -27.47 13.29 -7.13
CA GLU A 498 -27.97 11.92 -7.08
C GLU A 498 -27.12 11.11 -6.09
N ILE A 499 -27.78 10.37 -5.21
CA ILE A 499 -27.13 9.35 -4.38
C ILE A 499 -27.71 8.00 -4.78
N THR A 500 -26.81 7.07 -5.10
CA THR A 500 -27.16 5.68 -5.41
C THR A 500 -26.22 4.74 -4.64
N ALA A 501 -26.39 3.43 -4.78
CA ALA A 501 -25.55 2.44 -4.13
C ALA A 501 -25.22 1.29 -5.07
N GLU A 502 -24.14 0.56 -4.77
CA GLU A 502 -23.89 -0.74 -5.39
C GLU A 502 -24.95 -1.77 -4.97
N GLU A 503 -24.97 -2.93 -5.63
CA GLU A 503 -26.02 -3.95 -5.53
C GLU A 503 -26.36 -4.40 -4.09
N ASN A 504 -25.39 -4.39 -3.17
CA ASN A 504 -25.59 -4.77 -1.76
C ASN A 504 -26.09 -3.61 -0.88
N GLY A 505 -26.13 -2.39 -1.41
CA GLY A 505 -26.60 -1.20 -0.70
C GLY A 505 -25.68 -0.70 0.42
N VAL A 506 -24.42 -1.15 0.46
CA VAL A 506 -23.45 -0.83 1.52
C VAL A 506 -22.54 0.32 1.10
N ASN A 507 -22.04 0.34 -0.14
CA ASN A 507 -21.25 1.46 -0.66
C ASN A 507 -22.17 2.44 -1.39
N LEU A 508 -22.28 3.66 -0.88
CA LEU A 508 -23.03 4.76 -1.51
C LEU A 508 -22.15 5.47 -2.55
N PHE A 509 -22.79 6.07 -3.55
CA PHE A 509 -22.14 6.85 -4.60
C PHE A 509 -22.88 8.17 -4.79
N ALA A 510 -22.18 9.27 -4.55
CA ALA A 510 -22.64 10.61 -4.89
C ALA A 510 -22.28 10.93 -6.34
N ILE A 511 -23.28 11.18 -7.16
CA ILE A 511 -23.15 11.52 -8.59
C ILE A 511 -23.62 12.96 -8.77
N ALA A 512 -22.70 13.84 -9.17
CA ALA A 512 -22.95 15.26 -9.34
C ALA A 512 -22.56 15.72 -10.75
N VAL A 513 -23.48 16.40 -11.42
CA VAL A 513 -23.25 16.98 -12.76
C VAL A 513 -22.90 18.45 -12.61
N LYS A 514 -21.83 18.89 -13.27
CA LYS A 514 -21.47 20.30 -13.30
C LYS A 514 -22.44 21.08 -14.18
N THR A 515 -23.22 21.95 -13.55
CA THR A 515 -24.08 22.94 -14.22
C THR A 515 -23.31 24.25 -14.45
N LYS A 516 -23.89 25.14 -15.28
CA LYS A 516 -23.29 26.43 -15.64
C LYS A 516 -23.18 27.41 -14.49
#